data_AF-A0A923L4Q1-F1
#
_entry.id   AF-A0A923L4Q1-F1
#
_cell.length_a   1.000
_cell.length_b   1.000
_cell.length_c   1.000
_cell.angle_alpha   90.00
_cell.angle_beta   90.00
_cell.angle_gamma   90.00
#
_symmetry.space_group_name_H-M   'P 1'
#
loop_
_entity.id
_entity.type
_entity.pdbx_description
1 polymer ?
#
loop_
_entity_poly.entity_id
_entity_poly.type
_entity_poly.pdbx_seq_one_letter_code
_entity_poly.pdbx_strand_id
1 'polypeptide(L)'
;MAGYVFSLNDFKALEEAIINGVYSTIMNIPSNQIWGIPQEGTFADYITMKEGDNVYFFHDRKIYGIGRLVNIQGDCKFLNFPNSDLPSDYTFSTLKKRMILNNDEQSLKHRMVCLFRGDPYFFKTGVDMDEVLSSNPEKFKMLRAFWKLSFIKIDDEENKALKDVILKNNEDNLQDNKNIFPQSVNTHDRIKTLVNNDYEVNSDNILFAASGKGTRIKHEMAIEAGILDYISNNKVDVFGNWDYLSHQVVASPFKPIDYMDKMDIFGYRYIPGFNTISKYLTIEIKKDVAHFDDINQVMKYVDWINQEYSFGDYNMIEAYLVAYDFSEEVIKLKEEVAKRNFVKGSRPVQSLEWSNLKLVKYSFHPELRKLEFSLVD
;
A
#
# COMPACT_ATOMS: atom_id res chain seq x y z
N MET A 1 -0.32 10.32 8.44
CA MET A 1 0.11 8.93 8.72
C MET A 1 -0.99 8.01 8.23
N ALA A 2 -0.65 6.98 7.48
CA ALA A 2 -1.62 6.02 6.96
C ALA A 2 -2.11 5.09 8.08
N GLY A 3 -3.19 4.35 7.80
CA GLY A 3 -3.63 3.23 8.61
C GLY A 3 -3.61 1.92 7.80
N TYR A 4 -3.30 0.81 8.47
CA TYR A 4 -3.39 -0.55 7.90
C TYR A 4 -4.36 -1.38 8.74
N VAL A 5 -5.43 -1.86 8.13
CA VAL A 5 -6.44 -2.71 8.79
C VAL A 5 -6.23 -4.15 8.38
N PHE A 6 -5.72 -4.98 9.29
CA PHE A 6 -5.40 -6.38 9.06
C PHE A 6 -6.60 -7.30 9.37
N SER A 7 -6.99 -8.14 8.43
CA SER A 7 -8.00 -9.18 8.62
C SER A 7 -7.36 -10.44 9.18
N LEU A 8 -7.95 -11.00 10.23
CA LEU A 8 -7.54 -12.28 10.81
C LEU A 8 -8.71 -13.26 10.83
N ASN A 9 -8.44 -14.48 10.37
CA ASN A 9 -9.42 -15.56 10.30
C ASN A 9 -9.67 -16.23 11.66
N ASP A 10 -8.84 -15.96 12.66
CA ASP A 10 -8.88 -16.62 13.96
C ASP A 10 -8.48 -15.63 15.07
N PHE A 11 -9.21 -15.65 16.18
CA PHE A 11 -9.00 -14.72 17.30
C PHE A 11 -7.69 -15.01 18.04
N LYS A 12 -7.24 -16.27 18.09
CA LYS A 12 -5.98 -16.62 18.73
C LYS A 12 -4.79 -16.09 17.91
N ALA A 13 -4.87 -16.15 16.58
CA ALA A 13 -3.88 -15.50 15.71
C ALA A 13 -3.82 -13.98 15.94
N LEU A 14 -4.96 -13.32 16.19
CA LEU A 14 -5.04 -11.90 16.53
C LEU A 14 -4.31 -11.64 17.85
N GLU A 15 -4.61 -12.42 18.89
CA GLU A 15 -3.98 -12.28 20.20
C GLU A 15 -2.46 -12.53 20.12
N GLU A 16 -2.03 -13.58 19.42
CA GLU A 16 -0.60 -13.88 19.22
C GLU A 16 0.13 -12.77 18.47
N ALA A 17 -0.48 -12.19 17.43
CA ALA A 17 0.12 -11.08 16.70
C ALA A 17 0.30 -9.85 17.62
N ILE A 18 -0.75 -9.49 18.37
CA ILE A 18 -0.72 -8.35 19.31
C ILE A 18 0.32 -8.56 20.40
N ILE A 19 0.35 -9.74 21.03
CA ILE A 19 1.29 -10.06 22.10
C ILE A 19 2.73 -9.96 21.61
N ASN A 20 3.01 -10.48 20.42
CA ASN A 20 4.36 -10.48 19.87
C ASN A 20 4.77 -9.15 19.23
N GLY A 21 3.81 -8.27 18.94
CA GLY A 21 4.05 -7.03 18.20
C GLY A 21 4.52 -7.28 16.76
N VAL A 22 4.09 -8.41 16.17
CA VAL A 22 4.48 -8.83 14.81
C VAL A 22 3.26 -9.39 14.08
N TYR A 23 3.00 -8.89 12.88
CA TYR A 23 1.96 -9.41 11.99
C TYR A 23 2.58 -9.95 10.72
N SER A 24 1.93 -10.96 10.13
CA SER A 24 2.31 -11.51 8.85
C SER A 24 1.11 -12.11 8.15
N THR A 25 1.00 -11.84 6.85
CA THR A 25 -0.02 -12.44 5.99
C THR A 25 0.38 -13.85 5.59
N ILE A 26 -0.55 -14.80 5.68
CA ILE A 26 -0.36 -16.18 5.22
C ILE A 26 -0.39 -16.17 3.69
N MET A 27 0.69 -16.63 3.06
CA MET A 27 0.80 -16.78 1.61
C MET A 27 1.07 -18.24 1.25
N ASN A 28 0.20 -18.83 0.44
CA ASN A 28 0.42 -20.15 -0.12
C ASN A 28 1.36 -20.06 -1.32
N ILE A 29 2.33 -20.98 -1.39
CA ILE A 29 3.25 -21.10 -2.53
C ILE A 29 2.47 -21.63 -3.73
N PRO A 30 2.48 -20.92 -4.88
CA PRO A 30 1.85 -21.40 -6.10
C PRO A 30 2.54 -22.65 -6.65
N SER A 31 1.76 -23.59 -7.21
CA SER A 31 2.28 -24.86 -7.72
C SER A 31 3.24 -24.71 -8.91
N ASN A 32 3.11 -23.62 -9.68
CA ASN A 32 4.00 -23.27 -10.78
C ASN A 32 5.24 -22.48 -10.33
N GLN A 33 5.42 -22.24 -9.03
CA GLN A 33 6.51 -21.45 -8.46
C GLN A 33 6.62 -20.05 -9.10
N ILE A 34 5.48 -19.42 -9.37
CA ILE A 34 5.37 -18.04 -9.84
C ILE A 34 4.30 -17.36 -8.98
N TRP A 35 4.64 -16.22 -8.37
CA TRP A 35 3.65 -15.44 -7.63
C TRP A 35 2.48 -15.03 -8.52
N GLY A 36 1.27 -15.11 -7.98
CA GLY A 36 0.09 -14.56 -8.62
C GLY A 36 -0.12 -13.10 -8.20
N ILE A 37 -1.03 -12.43 -8.92
CA ILE A 37 -1.45 -11.06 -8.66
C ILE A 37 -1.81 -10.83 -7.17
N PRO A 38 -2.54 -11.71 -6.46
CA PRO A 38 -2.85 -11.47 -5.05
C PRO A 38 -1.62 -11.42 -4.13
N GLN A 39 -0.60 -12.24 -4.40
CA GLN A 39 0.64 -12.24 -3.63
C GLN A 39 1.50 -11.02 -3.95
N GLU A 40 1.60 -10.66 -5.23
CA GLU A 40 2.30 -9.45 -5.69
C GLU A 40 1.72 -8.19 -5.03
N GLY A 41 0.39 -8.06 -4.98
CA GLY A 41 -0.29 -6.95 -4.30
C GLY A 41 -0.06 -6.94 -2.79
N THR A 42 -0.02 -8.12 -2.15
CA THR A 42 0.32 -8.23 -0.72
C THR A 42 1.75 -7.71 -0.47
N PHE A 43 2.71 -8.02 -1.35
CA PHE A 43 4.06 -7.49 -1.23
C PHE A 43 4.12 -5.97 -1.45
N ALA A 44 3.40 -5.45 -2.44
CA ALA A 44 3.25 -4.02 -2.68
C ALA A 44 2.77 -3.27 -1.44
N ASP A 45 1.79 -3.84 -0.74
CA ASP A 45 1.32 -3.29 0.53
C ASP A 45 2.41 -3.20 1.61
N TYR A 46 3.19 -4.27 1.81
CA TYR A 46 4.32 -4.27 2.77
C TYR A 46 5.37 -3.24 2.38
N ILE A 47 5.76 -3.17 1.11
CA ILE A 47 6.80 -2.24 0.60
C ILE A 47 6.51 -0.78 1.04
N THR A 48 5.25 -0.37 1.01
CA THR A 48 4.85 1.01 1.34
C THR A 48 4.71 1.31 2.83
N MET A 49 4.90 0.31 3.72
CA MET A 49 4.81 0.49 5.16
C MET A 49 5.99 1.32 5.68
N LYS A 50 5.67 2.33 6.51
CA LYS A 50 6.64 3.22 7.14
C LYS A 50 6.44 3.26 8.65
N GLU A 51 7.52 3.53 9.38
CA GLU A 51 7.43 3.84 10.81
C GLU A 51 6.43 4.97 11.06
N GLY A 52 5.60 4.80 12.08
CA GLY A 52 4.60 5.79 12.43
C GLY A 52 3.21 5.51 11.86
N ASP A 53 3.09 4.72 10.79
CA ASP A 53 1.77 4.32 10.28
C ASP A 53 1.02 3.50 11.34
N ASN A 54 -0.29 3.70 11.40
CA ASN A 54 -1.14 3.01 12.36
C ASN A 54 -1.53 1.62 11.88
N VAL A 55 -1.71 0.69 12.82
CA VAL A 55 -2.18 -0.67 12.53
C VAL A 55 -3.42 -1.00 13.35
N TYR A 56 -4.32 -1.76 12.76
CA TYR A 56 -5.59 -2.17 13.34
C TYR A 56 -5.82 -3.64 13.04
N PHE A 57 -6.46 -4.34 13.97
CA PHE A 57 -6.81 -5.75 13.79
C PHE A 57 -8.31 -5.93 13.71
N PHE A 58 -8.76 -6.48 12.58
CA PHE A 58 -10.13 -6.82 12.29
C PHE A 58 -10.35 -8.33 12.44
N HIS A 59 -11.36 -8.71 13.21
CA HIS A 59 -11.83 -10.09 13.34
C HIS A 59 -13.31 -10.11 13.67
N ASP A 60 -14.10 -10.98 13.01
CA ASP A 60 -15.53 -11.18 13.24
C ASP A 60 -16.31 -9.86 13.43
N ARG A 61 -16.21 -8.99 12.41
CA ARG A 61 -16.88 -7.68 12.34
C ARG A 61 -16.35 -6.61 13.31
N LYS A 62 -15.32 -6.89 14.10
CA LYS A 62 -14.81 -5.95 15.11
C LYS A 62 -13.38 -5.52 14.86
N ILE A 63 -13.05 -4.30 15.25
CA ILE A 63 -11.68 -3.74 15.23
C ILE A 63 -11.15 -3.58 16.66
N TYR A 64 -9.96 -4.13 16.94
CA TYR A 64 -9.44 -4.35 18.31
C TYR A 64 -8.35 -3.37 18.78
N GLY A 65 -8.61 -2.06 18.69
CA GLY A 65 -7.69 -1.03 19.19
C GLY A 65 -6.67 -0.56 18.16
N ILE A 66 -5.62 0.09 18.63
CA ILE A 66 -4.72 0.90 17.79
C ILE A 66 -3.27 0.53 18.10
N GLY A 67 -2.52 0.23 17.05
CA GLY A 67 -1.07 0.14 17.11
C GLY A 67 -0.39 1.12 16.18
N ARG A 68 0.94 1.10 16.22
CA ARG A 68 1.81 1.88 15.35
C ARG A 68 3.00 1.03 14.91
N LEU A 69 3.34 1.09 13.62
CA LEU A 69 4.55 0.47 13.07
C LEU A 69 5.78 1.10 13.70
N VAL A 70 6.75 0.27 14.09
CA VAL A 70 7.99 0.70 14.77
C VAL A 70 9.21 0.15 14.06
N ASN A 71 10.25 0.99 13.94
CA ASN A 71 11.51 0.55 13.37
C ASN A 71 12.32 -0.29 14.37
N ILE A 72 12.88 -1.39 13.87
CA ILE A 72 13.87 -2.22 14.54
C ILE A 72 14.98 -2.48 13.52
N GLN A 73 16.24 -2.18 13.84
CA GLN A 73 17.33 -2.29 12.85
C GLN A 73 17.08 -1.49 11.56
N GLY A 74 16.42 -0.33 11.67
CA GLY A 74 16.26 0.63 10.57
C GLY A 74 14.99 0.50 9.73
N ASP A 75 14.18 -0.56 9.90
CA ASP A 75 12.89 -0.73 9.20
C ASP A 75 11.83 -1.37 10.11
N CYS A 76 10.57 -1.25 9.71
CA CYS A 76 9.38 -1.78 10.39
C CYS A 76 8.85 -3.06 9.74
N LYS A 77 9.50 -3.53 8.68
CA LYS A 77 9.11 -4.70 7.89
C LYS A 77 10.33 -5.52 7.50
N PHE A 78 10.16 -6.83 7.44
CA PHE A 78 11.23 -7.78 7.12
C PHE A 78 10.67 -8.96 6.34
N LEU A 79 11.50 -9.56 5.49
CA LEU A 79 11.30 -10.94 5.07
C LEU A 79 11.27 -11.84 6.32
N ASN A 80 10.39 -12.84 6.35
CA ASN A 80 10.36 -13.75 7.51
C ASN A 80 11.65 -14.58 7.61
N PHE A 81 12.27 -14.87 6.47
CA PHE A 81 13.58 -15.49 6.36
C PHE A 81 14.23 -15.09 5.03
N PRO A 82 15.55 -15.23 4.87
CA PRO A 82 16.22 -14.82 3.65
C PRO A 82 15.64 -15.45 2.39
N ASN A 83 15.30 -14.59 1.42
CA ASN A 83 14.63 -14.91 0.15
C ASN A 83 13.20 -15.47 0.28
N SER A 84 12.47 -15.23 1.38
CA SER A 84 11.08 -15.70 1.51
C SER A 84 10.10 -15.03 0.53
N ASP A 85 10.50 -13.95 -0.11
CA ASP A 85 9.85 -13.29 -1.24
C ASP A 85 10.03 -14.03 -2.59
N LEU A 86 10.80 -15.13 -2.66
CA LEU A 86 10.77 -16.04 -3.80
C LEU A 86 9.65 -17.09 -3.66
N PRO A 87 8.97 -17.49 -4.74
CA PRO A 87 7.93 -18.53 -4.74
C PRO A 87 8.54 -19.94 -4.73
N SER A 88 9.44 -20.21 -3.78
CA SER A 88 10.15 -21.49 -3.66
C SER A 88 9.70 -22.31 -2.45
N ASP A 89 9.84 -23.63 -2.57
CA ASP A 89 9.67 -24.57 -1.48
C ASP A 89 10.88 -24.56 -0.55
N TYR A 90 10.61 -24.60 0.75
CA TYR A 90 11.63 -24.60 1.79
C TYR A 90 11.34 -25.68 2.82
N THR A 91 12.35 -26.04 3.61
CA THR A 91 12.21 -27.00 4.70
C THR A 91 12.32 -26.29 6.03
N PHE A 92 11.32 -26.42 6.90
CA PHE A 92 11.29 -25.70 8.17
C PHE A 92 12.47 -26.08 9.08
N SER A 93 12.82 -27.36 9.17
CA SER A 93 13.92 -27.83 10.03
C SER A 93 15.27 -27.18 9.73
N THR A 94 15.51 -26.80 8.46
CA THR A 94 16.75 -26.14 8.02
C THR A 94 16.69 -24.63 8.25
N LEU A 95 15.52 -24.01 8.11
CA LEU A 95 15.34 -22.55 8.22
C LEU A 95 14.96 -22.05 9.61
N LYS A 96 14.45 -22.90 10.51
CA LYS A 96 13.87 -22.51 11.81
C LYS A 96 14.70 -21.49 12.61
N LYS A 97 16.04 -21.61 12.58
CA LYS A 97 16.97 -20.70 13.29
C LYS A 97 17.12 -19.32 12.61
N ARG A 98 16.82 -19.24 11.31
CA ARG A 98 16.89 -18.03 10.49
C ARG A 98 15.51 -17.37 10.30
N MET A 99 14.41 -18.04 10.63
CA MET A 99 13.08 -17.45 10.51
C MET A 99 12.80 -16.48 11.66
N ILE A 100 11.98 -15.45 11.45
CA ILE A 100 11.45 -14.55 12.49
C ILE A 100 10.29 -15.25 13.20
N LEU A 101 9.23 -15.56 12.48
CA LEU A 101 8.15 -16.45 12.92
C LEU A 101 8.59 -17.88 12.65
N ASN A 102 8.73 -18.71 13.68
CA ASN A 102 9.41 -20.01 13.57
C ASN A 102 8.81 -21.11 14.48
N ASN A 103 7.50 -21.03 14.71
CA ASN A 103 6.81 -21.90 15.66
C ASN A 103 6.69 -23.34 15.12
N ASP A 104 6.35 -23.47 13.84
CA ASP A 104 6.01 -24.73 13.18
C ASP A 104 6.17 -24.65 11.64
N GLU A 105 5.81 -25.72 10.93
CA GLU A 105 5.82 -25.77 9.46
C GLU A 105 4.95 -24.70 8.79
N GLN A 106 3.86 -24.23 9.43
CA GLN A 106 3.03 -23.14 8.88
C GLN A 106 3.79 -21.82 8.82
N SER A 107 4.83 -21.67 9.64
CA SER A 107 5.74 -20.52 9.62
C SER A 107 6.36 -20.27 8.24
N LEU A 108 6.47 -21.29 7.38
CA LEU A 108 6.97 -21.16 6.00
C LEU A 108 6.03 -20.37 5.07
N LYS A 109 4.74 -20.29 5.41
CA LYS A 109 3.73 -19.51 4.66
C LYS A 109 3.78 -18.02 4.99
N HIS A 110 4.43 -17.65 6.09
CA HIS A 110 4.69 -16.27 6.43
C HIS A 110 5.93 -15.82 5.66
N ARG A 111 5.74 -14.96 4.64
CA ARG A 111 6.83 -14.52 3.74
C ARG A 111 7.36 -13.15 4.10
N MET A 112 6.52 -12.26 4.62
CA MET A 112 6.91 -10.96 5.15
C MET A 112 6.26 -10.71 6.49
N VAL A 113 6.91 -9.94 7.33
CA VAL A 113 6.41 -9.54 8.63
C VAL A 113 6.49 -8.02 8.76
N CYS A 114 5.56 -7.42 9.52
CA CYS A 114 5.67 -6.05 9.99
C CYS A 114 5.65 -5.99 11.52
N LEU A 115 6.30 -4.96 12.07
CA LEU A 115 6.58 -4.81 13.49
C LEU A 115 5.82 -3.60 14.03
N PHE A 116 5.13 -3.78 15.14
CA PHE A 116 4.30 -2.74 15.72
C PHE A 116 4.28 -2.81 17.25
N ARG A 117 3.78 -1.75 17.86
CA ARG A 117 3.43 -1.68 19.29
C ARG A 117 2.06 -1.03 19.46
N GLY A 118 1.46 -1.16 20.64
CA GLY A 118 0.23 -0.45 20.98
C GLY A 118 0.45 1.06 20.93
N ASP A 119 -0.51 1.80 20.38
CA ASP A 119 -0.49 3.26 20.32
C ASP A 119 -1.93 3.85 20.29
N PRO A 120 -2.61 3.99 21.45
CA PRO A 120 -2.09 3.72 22.80
C PRO A 120 -2.10 2.23 23.16
N TYR A 121 -3.16 1.51 22.79
CA TYR A 121 -3.35 0.11 23.17
C TYR A 121 -4.20 -0.67 22.16
N PHE A 122 -4.04 -1.99 22.18
CA PHE A 122 -5.06 -2.90 21.65
C PHE A 122 -5.99 -3.33 22.78
N PHE A 123 -7.30 -3.33 22.51
CA PHE A 123 -8.33 -3.62 23.51
C PHE A 123 -8.93 -5.00 23.27
N LYS A 124 -9.25 -5.72 24.35
CA LYS A 124 -9.95 -7.02 24.32
C LYS A 124 -11.39 -6.88 23.86
N THR A 125 -11.97 -5.70 24.00
CA THR A 125 -13.30 -5.36 23.46
C THR A 125 -13.11 -4.58 22.16
N GLY A 126 -13.39 -5.22 21.03
CA GLY A 126 -13.37 -4.56 19.72
C GLY A 126 -14.63 -3.74 19.45
N VAL A 127 -14.51 -2.74 18.57
CA VAL A 127 -15.61 -1.88 18.09
C VAL A 127 -16.21 -2.48 16.83
N ASP A 128 -17.54 -2.56 16.74
CA ASP A 128 -18.23 -3.14 15.57
C ASP A 128 -18.02 -2.28 14.31
N MET A 129 -17.85 -2.93 13.16
CA MET A 129 -17.61 -2.26 11.88
C MET A 129 -18.77 -1.35 11.47
N ASP A 130 -20.02 -1.70 11.78
CA ASP A 130 -21.16 -0.83 11.48
C ASP A 130 -21.11 0.47 12.32
N GLU A 131 -20.65 0.36 13.56
CA GLU A 131 -20.41 1.52 14.43
C GLU A 131 -19.26 2.38 13.90
N VAL A 132 -18.16 1.75 13.48
CA VAL A 132 -17.03 2.45 12.85
C VAL A 132 -17.51 3.23 11.62
N LEU A 133 -18.16 2.56 10.66
CA LEU A 133 -18.57 3.17 9.40
C LEU A 133 -19.71 4.19 9.53
N SER A 134 -20.49 4.12 10.61
CA SER A 134 -21.55 5.10 10.91
C SER A 134 -21.06 6.31 11.71
N SER A 135 -19.92 6.20 12.39
CA SER A 135 -19.37 7.30 13.21
C SER A 135 -18.97 8.54 12.41
N ASN A 136 -18.47 8.36 11.19
CA ASN A 136 -18.12 9.43 10.26
C ASN A 136 -18.23 8.96 8.80
N PRO A 137 -19.45 8.79 8.27
CA PRO A 137 -19.68 8.06 7.03
C PRO A 137 -18.96 8.61 5.80
N GLU A 138 -18.79 9.94 5.74
CA GLU A 138 -18.17 10.66 4.62
C GLU A 138 -16.65 10.46 4.54
N LYS A 139 -16.00 10.12 5.65
CA LYS A 139 -14.55 9.87 5.67
C LYS A 139 -14.20 8.49 5.14
N PHE A 140 -14.96 7.45 5.49
CA PHE A 140 -14.63 6.07 5.11
C PHE A 140 -14.93 5.78 3.64
N LYS A 141 -13.88 5.77 2.79
CA LYS A 141 -13.94 5.38 1.38
C LYS A 141 -13.35 3.99 1.19
N MET A 142 -12.07 3.81 1.54
CA MET A 142 -11.33 2.56 1.37
C MET A 142 -11.83 1.48 2.33
N LEU A 143 -12.06 1.81 3.60
CA LEU A 143 -12.50 0.80 4.57
C LEU A 143 -13.81 0.10 4.17
N ARG A 144 -14.70 0.79 3.45
CA ARG A 144 -15.95 0.20 2.91
C ARG A 144 -15.71 -0.85 1.82
N ALA A 145 -14.57 -0.80 1.15
CA ALA A 145 -14.15 -1.75 0.14
C ALA A 145 -13.33 -2.92 0.72
N PHE A 146 -13.22 -3.03 2.05
CA PHE A 146 -12.45 -4.08 2.71
C PHE A 146 -13.16 -5.44 2.61
N TRP A 147 -12.92 -6.16 1.53
CA TRP A 147 -13.59 -7.41 1.21
C TRP A 147 -12.65 -8.44 0.59
N LYS A 148 -12.55 -9.62 1.21
CA LYS A 148 -11.65 -10.73 0.81
C LYS A 148 -10.17 -10.34 0.68
N LEU A 149 -9.73 -9.35 1.47
CA LEU A 149 -8.35 -8.92 1.54
C LEU A 149 -7.73 -9.33 2.87
N SER A 150 -6.44 -9.65 2.84
CA SER A 150 -5.66 -9.87 4.06
C SER A 150 -5.50 -8.58 4.85
N PHE A 151 -5.39 -7.45 4.17
CA PHE A 151 -5.45 -6.12 4.77
C PHE A 151 -5.71 -5.03 3.74
N ILE A 152 -6.03 -3.83 4.24
CA ILE A 152 -6.29 -2.64 3.44
C ILE A 152 -5.57 -1.44 4.04
N LYS A 153 -5.01 -0.60 3.17
CA LYS A 153 -4.44 0.69 3.54
C LYS A 153 -5.52 1.78 3.45
N ILE A 154 -5.56 2.65 4.46
CA ILE A 154 -6.44 3.81 4.53
C ILE A 154 -5.57 5.07 4.67
N ASP A 155 -6.05 6.18 4.11
CA ASP A 155 -5.34 7.46 4.20
C ASP A 155 -5.40 8.06 5.62
N ASP A 156 -4.80 9.23 5.78
CA ASP A 156 -4.73 9.96 7.04
C ASP A 156 -6.07 10.50 7.53
N GLU A 157 -7.01 10.84 6.64
CA GLU A 157 -8.35 11.26 7.04
C GLU A 157 -9.18 10.08 7.56
N GLU A 158 -9.20 8.97 6.83
CA GLU A 158 -9.84 7.72 7.25
C GLU A 158 -9.20 7.16 8.53
N ASN A 159 -7.87 7.18 8.60
CA ASN A 159 -7.12 6.75 9.77
C ASN A 159 -7.52 7.57 11.00
N LYS A 160 -7.61 8.90 10.87
CA LYS A 160 -8.05 9.76 11.98
C LYS A 160 -9.48 9.40 12.43
N ALA A 161 -10.42 9.25 11.50
CA ALA A 161 -11.79 8.88 11.83
C ALA A 161 -11.86 7.54 12.56
N LEU A 162 -11.07 6.55 12.12
CA LEU A 162 -10.98 5.24 12.76
C LEU A 162 -10.40 5.32 14.19
N LYS A 163 -9.36 6.12 14.41
CA LYS A 163 -8.80 6.35 15.75
C LYS A 163 -9.83 6.97 16.68
N ASP A 164 -10.51 8.01 16.22
CA ASP A 164 -11.44 8.78 17.05
C ASP A 164 -12.58 7.89 17.57
N VAL A 165 -13.17 7.03 16.72
CA VAL A 165 -14.25 6.11 17.14
C VAL A 165 -13.75 5.00 18.07
N ILE A 166 -12.56 4.46 17.85
CA ILE A 166 -11.97 3.43 18.71
C ILE A 166 -11.65 3.99 20.09
N LEU A 167 -11.03 5.16 20.16
CA LEU A 167 -10.67 5.81 21.42
C LEU A 167 -11.91 6.20 22.21
N LYS A 168 -12.93 6.76 21.55
CA LYS A 168 -14.20 7.13 22.19
C LYS A 168 -14.90 5.93 22.82
N ASN A 169 -14.93 4.79 22.12
CA ASN A 169 -15.52 3.55 22.63
C ASN A 169 -14.75 2.92 23.79
N ASN A 170 -13.50 3.32 23.98
CA ASN A 170 -12.60 2.75 24.99
C ASN A 170 -12.12 3.81 25.99
N GLU A 171 -12.85 4.93 26.14
CA GLU A 171 -12.46 6.03 27.02
C GLU A 171 -12.25 5.58 28.47
N ASP A 172 -13.17 4.79 29.02
CA ASP A 172 -13.04 4.22 30.38
C ASP A 172 -11.84 3.25 30.48
N ASN A 173 -11.63 2.41 29.46
CA ASN A 173 -10.52 1.46 29.40
C ASN A 173 -9.16 2.16 29.34
N LEU A 174 -9.10 3.33 28.68
CA LEU A 174 -7.91 4.19 28.60
C LEU A 174 -7.57 4.83 29.94
N GLN A 175 -8.56 5.32 30.68
CA GLN A 175 -8.34 5.94 31.99
C GLN A 175 -7.88 4.92 33.04
N ASP A 176 -8.49 3.73 33.02
CA ASP A 176 -8.27 2.70 34.04
C ASP A 176 -7.19 1.66 33.66
N ASN A 177 -6.64 1.71 32.44
CA ASN A 177 -5.78 0.68 31.86
C ASN A 177 -6.37 -0.74 31.96
N LYS A 178 -7.67 -0.87 31.68
CA LYS A 178 -8.41 -2.14 31.75
C LYS A 178 -8.68 -2.70 30.36
N ASN A 179 -8.92 -4.02 30.30
CA ASN A 179 -9.29 -4.72 29.06
C ASN A 179 -8.30 -4.51 27.91
N ILE A 180 -7.01 -4.39 28.21
CA ILE A 180 -5.93 -4.23 27.22
C ILE A 180 -5.24 -5.58 27.00
N PHE A 181 -4.85 -5.87 25.76
CA PHE A 181 -4.01 -7.01 25.46
C PHE A 181 -2.57 -6.78 25.96
N PRO A 182 -1.93 -7.79 26.57
CA PRO A 182 -0.52 -7.66 26.94
C PRO A 182 0.37 -7.60 25.69
N GLN A 183 1.55 -6.99 25.82
CA GLN A 183 2.57 -6.96 24.78
C GLN A 183 3.92 -7.42 25.34
N SER A 184 4.68 -8.11 24.50
CA SER A 184 5.99 -8.65 24.80
C SER A 184 7.03 -8.07 23.86
N VAL A 185 8.21 -7.76 24.41
CA VAL A 185 9.36 -7.28 23.62
C VAL A 185 10.25 -8.40 23.12
N ASN A 186 10.02 -9.65 23.54
CA ASN A 186 10.93 -10.77 23.27
C ASN A 186 11.14 -11.00 21.77
N THR A 187 10.07 -10.92 20.97
CA THR A 187 10.16 -11.11 19.52
C THR A 187 10.92 -9.95 18.87
N HIS A 188 10.67 -8.71 19.31
CA HIS A 188 11.42 -7.53 18.87
C HIS A 188 12.91 -7.63 19.20
N ASP A 189 13.26 -8.08 20.41
CA ASP A 189 14.64 -8.25 20.84
C ASP A 189 15.37 -9.36 20.07
N ARG A 190 14.67 -10.46 19.79
CA ARG A 190 15.20 -11.51 18.91
C ARG A 190 15.45 -10.98 17.49
N ILE A 191 14.50 -10.24 16.91
CA ILE A 191 14.64 -9.64 15.58
C ILE A 191 15.88 -8.76 15.53
N LYS A 192 16.11 -7.90 16.53
CA LYS A 192 17.31 -7.04 16.60
C LYS A 192 18.62 -7.79 16.43
N THR A 193 18.70 -9.04 16.91
CA THR A 193 19.91 -9.87 16.82
C THR A 193 19.96 -10.76 15.58
N LEU A 194 18.82 -10.99 14.94
CA LEU A 194 18.66 -11.95 13.86
C LEU A 194 18.78 -11.29 12.48
N VAL A 195 18.12 -10.15 12.29
CA VAL A 195 17.97 -9.53 10.97
C VAL A 195 19.25 -8.81 10.54
N ASN A 196 19.49 -8.87 9.24
CA ASN A 196 20.54 -8.17 8.51
C ASN A 196 19.99 -7.87 7.10
N ASN A 197 20.85 -7.44 6.18
CA ASN A 197 20.44 -7.06 4.82
C ASN A 197 19.74 -8.19 4.04
N ASP A 198 19.95 -9.47 4.39
CA ASP A 198 19.25 -10.59 3.75
C ASP A 198 17.73 -10.63 4.06
N TYR A 199 17.27 -9.81 5.00
CA TYR A 199 15.87 -9.74 5.45
C TYR A 199 15.15 -8.48 4.92
N GLU A 200 15.81 -7.67 4.11
CA GLU A 200 15.24 -6.44 3.56
C GLU A 200 14.04 -6.73 2.65
N VAL A 201 12.99 -5.92 2.77
CA VAL A 201 11.82 -5.98 1.88
C VAL A 201 12.04 -5.02 0.72
N ASN A 202 12.07 -5.56 -0.50
CA ASN A 202 12.13 -4.82 -1.74
C ASN A 202 11.36 -5.57 -2.85
N SER A 203 11.30 -4.99 -4.04
CA SER A 203 10.59 -5.54 -5.20
C SER A 203 11.45 -6.47 -6.08
N ASP A 204 12.76 -6.57 -5.86
CA ASP A 204 13.72 -7.17 -6.78
C ASP A 204 13.37 -8.64 -7.12
N ASN A 205 13.12 -9.46 -6.10
CA ASN A 205 12.79 -10.88 -6.30
C ASN A 205 11.40 -11.09 -6.93
N ILE A 206 10.47 -10.18 -6.66
CA ILE A 206 9.11 -10.22 -7.20
C ILE A 206 9.16 -9.90 -8.70
N LEU A 207 9.86 -8.83 -9.07
CA LEU A 207 10.12 -8.45 -10.46
C LEU A 207 10.85 -9.57 -11.21
N PHE A 208 11.89 -10.13 -10.60
CA PHE A 208 12.63 -11.24 -11.20
C PHE A 208 11.74 -12.47 -11.44
N ALA A 209 10.91 -12.86 -10.46
CA ALA A 209 9.97 -13.98 -10.63
C ALA A 209 8.95 -13.68 -11.74
N ALA A 210 8.36 -12.49 -11.76
CA ALA A 210 7.37 -12.07 -12.75
C ALA A 210 7.93 -11.89 -14.17
N SER A 211 9.24 -11.67 -14.31
CA SER A 211 9.90 -11.58 -15.63
C SER A 211 9.95 -12.91 -16.39
N GLY A 212 9.87 -14.04 -15.67
CA GLY A 212 10.18 -15.36 -16.24
C GLY A 212 11.57 -15.45 -16.85
N LYS A 213 12.55 -14.71 -16.30
CA LYS A 213 13.94 -14.58 -16.77
C LYS A 213 14.10 -13.83 -18.11
N GLY A 214 13.07 -13.11 -18.55
CA GLY A 214 13.13 -12.21 -19.70
C GLY A 214 13.45 -10.77 -19.29
N THR A 215 13.47 -9.86 -20.28
CA THR A 215 13.63 -8.40 -20.08
C THR A 215 12.31 -7.67 -19.86
N ARG A 216 11.23 -8.41 -19.64
CA ARG A 216 9.86 -7.89 -19.60
C ARG A 216 9.09 -8.52 -18.45
N ILE A 217 8.36 -7.68 -17.72
CA ILE A 217 7.49 -8.14 -16.63
C ILE A 217 6.14 -8.58 -17.19
N LYS A 218 5.65 -9.75 -16.75
CA LYS A 218 4.44 -10.37 -17.30
C LYS A 218 3.15 -9.96 -16.58
N HIS A 219 3.24 -9.40 -15.38
CA HIS A 219 2.11 -9.00 -14.55
C HIS A 219 2.21 -7.51 -14.21
N GLU A 220 1.11 -6.76 -14.36
CA GLU A 220 1.06 -5.33 -14.00
C GLU A 220 1.30 -5.11 -12.51
N MET A 221 0.75 -5.98 -11.67
CA MET A 221 0.92 -5.93 -10.21
C MET A 221 2.38 -6.05 -9.76
N ALA A 222 3.21 -6.82 -10.46
CA ALA A 222 4.66 -6.84 -10.19
C ALA A 222 5.34 -5.53 -10.58
N ILE A 223 4.92 -4.88 -11.68
CA ILE A 223 5.41 -3.56 -12.08
C ILE A 223 4.99 -2.51 -11.04
N GLU A 224 3.74 -2.59 -10.55
CA GLU A 224 3.20 -1.74 -9.49
C GLU A 224 4.03 -1.82 -8.21
N ALA A 225 4.32 -3.04 -7.73
CA ALA A 225 5.22 -3.25 -6.60
C ALA A 225 6.61 -2.62 -6.84
N GLY A 226 7.15 -2.77 -8.06
CA GLY A 226 8.43 -2.16 -8.45
C GLY A 226 8.41 -0.63 -8.47
N ILE A 227 7.33 -0.01 -8.93
CA ILE A 227 7.16 1.45 -8.91
C ILE A 227 7.02 1.94 -7.47
N LEU A 228 6.24 1.27 -6.63
CA LEU A 228 6.08 1.65 -5.22
C LEU A 228 7.40 1.56 -4.45
N ASP A 229 8.18 0.52 -4.69
CA ASP A 229 9.53 0.36 -4.14
C ASP A 229 10.46 1.47 -4.64
N TYR A 230 10.44 1.71 -5.96
CA TYR A 230 11.23 2.77 -6.59
C TYR A 230 10.94 4.15 -5.98
N ILE A 231 9.66 4.53 -5.84
CA ILE A 231 9.27 5.84 -5.28
C ILE A 231 9.59 5.91 -3.78
N SER A 232 9.38 4.82 -3.05
CA SER A 232 9.62 4.80 -1.60
C SER A 232 11.09 4.94 -1.24
N ASN A 233 11.99 4.45 -2.11
CA ASN A 233 13.44 4.41 -1.86
C ASN A 233 14.26 5.46 -2.65
N ASN A 234 13.80 5.95 -3.80
CA ASN A 234 14.53 6.92 -4.64
C ASN A 234 13.89 8.31 -4.61
N LYS A 235 14.49 9.21 -3.81
CA LYS A 235 13.87 10.48 -3.40
C LYS A 235 13.90 11.63 -4.43
N VAL A 236 14.28 11.47 -5.71
CA VAL A 236 14.31 12.67 -6.61
C VAL A 236 14.07 12.41 -8.10
N ASP A 237 13.53 11.27 -8.51
CA ASP A 237 13.52 10.90 -9.94
C ASP A 237 12.15 11.10 -10.64
N VAL A 238 11.86 10.29 -11.67
CA VAL A 238 10.77 10.38 -12.67
C VAL A 238 9.41 10.75 -12.09
N PHE A 239 9.04 10.16 -10.95
CA PHE A 239 7.72 10.31 -10.34
C PHE A 239 7.67 11.36 -9.22
N GLY A 240 8.81 11.89 -8.77
CA GLY A 240 8.89 12.82 -7.63
C GLY A 240 8.73 12.15 -6.24
N ASN A 241 8.58 12.98 -5.21
CA ASN A 241 8.47 12.56 -3.80
C ASN A 241 7.03 12.59 -3.29
N TRP A 242 6.65 11.55 -2.54
CA TRP A 242 5.31 11.36 -2.02
C TRP A 242 5.32 10.91 -0.56
N ASP A 243 4.50 11.57 0.26
CA ASP A 243 4.38 11.26 1.69
C ASP A 243 3.51 10.01 1.89
N TYR A 244 2.43 9.91 1.12
CA TYR A 244 1.53 8.76 1.06
C TYR A 244 1.51 8.14 -0.33
N LEU A 245 1.54 6.80 -0.35
CA LEU A 245 1.40 5.95 -1.54
C LEU A 245 0.55 4.75 -1.16
N SER A 246 -0.39 4.38 -2.03
CA SER A 246 -1.19 3.17 -1.91
C SER A 246 -1.42 2.59 -3.29
N HIS A 247 -1.55 1.28 -3.36
CA HIS A 247 -2.06 0.63 -4.56
C HIS A 247 -3.56 0.42 -4.51
N GLN A 248 -4.15 0.19 -5.69
CA GLN A 248 -5.50 -0.33 -5.86
C GLN A 248 -6.57 0.46 -5.11
N VAL A 249 -6.47 1.79 -5.16
CA VAL A 249 -7.37 2.72 -4.48
C VAL A 249 -8.65 2.90 -5.27
N VAL A 250 -9.79 2.81 -4.59
CA VAL A 250 -11.12 2.98 -5.18
C VAL A 250 -11.24 4.30 -5.94
N ALA A 251 -11.63 4.21 -7.21
CA ALA A 251 -11.69 5.32 -8.15
C ALA A 251 -13.06 5.43 -8.86
N SER A 252 -14.13 5.04 -8.16
CA SER A 252 -15.50 5.11 -8.68
C SER A 252 -16.53 5.18 -7.55
N PRO A 253 -17.78 5.61 -7.83
CA PRO A 253 -18.85 5.58 -6.84
C PRO A 253 -19.06 4.17 -6.30
N PHE A 254 -19.54 4.08 -5.05
CA PHE A 254 -19.75 2.80 -4.41
C PHE A 254 -20.75 1.93 -5.18
N LYS A 255 -20.30 0.74 -5.57
CA LYS A 255 -21.02 -0.30 -6.32
C LYS A 255 -20.49 -1.66 -5.86
N PRO A 256 -21.04 -2.82 -6.29
CA PRO A 256 -20.52 -4.10 -5.82
C PRO A 256 -19.01 -4.22 -6.07
N ILE A 257 -18.26 -4.71 -5.07
CA ILE A 257 -16.79 -4.60 -4.99
C ILE A 257 -16.10 -5.13 -6.25
N ASP A 258 -16.59 -6.24 -6.82
CA ASP A 258 -16.04 -6.87 -8.02
C ASP A 258 -16.12 -5.99 -9.28
N TYR A 259 -16.93 -4.92 -9.28
CA TYR A 259 -17.09 -3.99 -10.42
C TYR A 259 -16.53 -2.60 -10.13
N MET A 260 -15.85 -2.41 -8.99
CA MET A 260 -15.26 -1.13 -8.62
C MET A 260 -13.99 -0.86 -9.44
N ASP A 261 -13.92 0.33 -10.02
CA ASP A 261 -12.69 0.79 -10.65
C ASP A 261 -11.67 1.15 -9.57
N LYS A 262 -10.39 0.86 -9.83
CA LYS A 262 -9.28 1.12 -8.91
C LYS A 262 -8.14 1.78 -9.67
N MET A 263 -7.57 2.83 -9.09
CA MET A 263 -6.29 3.38 -9.53
C MET A 263 -5.19 2.41 -9.15
N ASP A 264 -4.30 2.09 -10.08
CA ASP A 264 -3.18 1.20 -9.80
C ASP A 264 -2.31 1.77 -8.68
N ILE A 265 -1.87 3.03 -8.79
CA ILE A 265 -1.20 3.75 -7.71
C ILE A 265 -1.85 5.12 -7.50
N PHE A 266 -2.15 5.42 -6.24
CA PHE A 266 -2.59 6.73 -5.77
C PHE A 266 -1.66 7.22 -4.66
N GLY A 267 -1.43 8.53 -4.62
CA GLY A 267 -0.59 9.13 -3.60
C GLY A 267 -0.88 10.60 -3.38
N TYR A 268 -0.27 11.17 -2.35
CA TYR A 268 -0.24 12.61 -2.15
C TYR A 268 1.00 13.02 -1.37
N ARG A 269 1.34 14.30 -1.45
CA ARG A 269 2.43 14.93 -0.71
C ARG A 269 1.98 16.21 -0.05
N TYR A 270 2.53 16.51 1.11
CA TYR A 270 2.28 17.73 1.84
C TYR A 270 3.21 18.86 1.39
N ILE A 271 2.83 20.09 1.71
CA ILE A 271 3.75 21.22 1.68
C ILE A 271 4.81 21.00 2.78
N PRO A 272 6.12 21.09 2.48
CA PRO A 272 7.17 20.86 3.48
C PRO A 272 6.96 21.68 4.75
N GLY A 273 6.88 20.99 5.89
CA GLY A 273 6.66 21.59 7.22
C GLY A 273 5.20 21.77 7.63
N PHE A 274 4.23 21.36 6.79
CA PHE A 274 2.80 21.47 7.07
C PHE A 274 2.09 20.14 6.79
N ASN A 275 0.90 19.96 7.38
CA ASN A 275 0.01 18.83 7.07
C ASN A 275 -1.00 19.17 5.96
N THR A 276 -0.68 20.16 5.12
CA THR A 276 -1.54 20.61 4.02
C THR A 276 -1.11 19.92 2.74
N ILE A 277 -2.03 19.22 2.08
CA ILE A 277 -1.75 18.52 0.81
C ILE A 277 -1.39 19.55 -0.27
N SER A 278 -0.25 19.31 -0.92
CA SER A 278 0.25 20.10 -2.04
C SER A 278 -0.19 19.50 -3.38
N LYS A 279 0.00 18.20 -3.55
CA LYS A 279 -0.30 17.48 -4.81
C LYS A 279 -0.86 16.09 -4.52
N TYR A 280 -1.65 15.60 -5.47
CA TYR A 280 -2.11 14.23 -5.62
C TYR A 280 -1.40 13.57 -6.81
N LEU A 281 -1.17 12.27 -6.69
CA LEU A 281 -0.57 11.40 -7.69
C LEU A 281 -1.60 10.37 -8.16
N THR A 282 -1.64 10.14 -9.48
CA THR A 282 -2.18 8.91 -10.05
C THR A 282 -1.20 8.31 -11.04
N ILE A 283 -0.99 7.00 -10.98
CA ILE A 283 -0.24 6.24 -11.98
C ILE A 283 -1.12 5.09 -12.46
N GLU A 284 -1.30 4.99 -13.76
CA GLU A 284 -1.86 3.81 -14.44
C GLU A 284 -0.72 3.01 -15.07
N ILE A 285 -0.81 1.70 -15.02
CA ILE A 285 0.26 0.79 -15.44
C ILE A 285 -0.25 -0.13 -16.54
N LYS A 286 0.55 -0.29 -17.59
CA LYS A 286 0.36 -1.30 -18.63
C LYS A 286 1.62 -2.13 -18.77
N LYS A 287 1.49 -3.46 -18.67
CA LYS A 287 2.63 -4.35 -18.99
C LYS A 287 2.97 -4.35 -20.48
N ASP A 288 1.99 -4.01 -21.32
CA ASP A 288 2.06 -3.95 -22.78
C ASP A 288 2.26 -2.54 -23.33
N VAL A 289 2.32 -2.45 -24.66
CA VAL A 289 2.34 -1.15 -25.35
C VAL A 289 1.02 -0.47 -25.05
N ALA A 290 1.06 0.79 -24.61
CA ALA A 290 -0.16 1.52 -24.30
C ALA A 290 -1.05 1.70 -25.52
N HIS A 291 -2.35 1.80 -25.28
CA HIS A 291 -3.41 2.01 -26.25
C HIS A 291 -4.22 3.27 -25.91
N PHE A 292 -5.10 3.67 -26.83
CA PHE A 292 -5.92 4.87 -26.67
C PHE A 292 -6.80 4.85 -25.41
N ASP A 293 -7.34 3.67 -25.06
CA ASP A 293 -8.19 3.52 -23.89
C ASP A 293 -7.43 3.73 -22.57
N ASP A 294 -6.11 3.51 -22.56
CA ASP A 294 -5.29 3.72 -21.36
C ASP A 294 -5.15 5.21 -21.03
N ILE A 295 -5.08 6.08 -22.04
CA ILE A 295 -5.14 7.54 -21.84
C ILE A 295 -6.49 7.94 -21.24
N ASN A 296 -7.58 7.40 -21.79
CA ASN A 296 -8.92 7.68 -21.27
C ASN A 296 -9.09 7.21 -19.83
N GLN A 297 -8.50 6.06 -19.48
CA GLN A 297 -8.52 5.53 -18.12
C GLN A 297 -7.79 6.44 -17.14
N VAL A 298 -6.58 6.92 -17.47
CA VAL A 298 -5.87 7.89 -16.62
C VAL A 298 -6.65 9.18 -16.49
N MET A 299 -7.23 9.69 -17.58
CA MET A 299 -8.01 10.93 -17.54
C MET A 299 -9.29 10.78 -16.71
N LYS A 300 -9.93 9.62 -16.70
CA LYS A 300 -11.04 9.29 -15.78
C LYS A 300 -10.59 9.43 -14.32
N TYR A 301 -9.40 8.94 -13.98
CA TYR A 301 -8.85 9.06 -12.61
C TYR A 301 -8.43 10.47 -12.25
N VAL A 302 -7.90 11.25 -13.20
CA VAL A 302 -7.64 12.68 -13.01
C VAL A 302 -8.94 13.42 -12.67
N ASP A 303 -10.03 13.17 -13.41
CA ASP A 303 -11.33 13.79 -13.14
C ASP A 303 -11.92 13.31 -11.81
N TRP A 304 -11.77 12.02 -11.47
CA TRP A 304 -12.16 11.48 -10.16
C TRP A 304 -11.43 12.19 -9.02
N ILE A 305 -10.10 12.32 -9.11
CA ILE A 305 -9.30 12.98 -8.07
C ILE A 305 -9.70 14.45 -7.92
N ASN A 306 -10.00 15.11 -9.04
CA ASN A 306 -10.42 16.50 -9.03
C ASN A 306 -11.73 16.72 -8.25
N GLN A 307 -12.68 15.81 -8.45
CA GLN A 307 -14.00 15.85 -7.80
C GLN A 307 -13.91 15.45 -6.33
N GLU A 308 -13.12 14.42 -6.02
CA GLU A 308 -13.11 13.79 -4.69
C GLU A 308 -12.11 14.38 -3.70
N TYR A 309 -11.01 14.99 -4.18
CA TYR A 309 -9.90 15.41 -3.33
C TYR A 309 -9.43 16.84 -3.58
N SER A 310 -9.35 17.31 -4.83
CA SER A 310 -8.75 18.62 -5.12
C SER A 310 -9.71 19.79 -5.24
N PHE A 311 -11.01 19.57 -4.99
CA PHE A 311 -12.06 20.60 -4.97
C PHE A 311 -12.07 21.48 -6.23
N GLY A 312 -11.89 20.87 -7.41
CA GLY A 312 -11.87 21.57 -8.68
C GLY A 312 -10.51 22.14 -9.10
N ASP A 313 -9.48 22.11 -8.23
CA ASP A 313 -8.13 22.57 -8.59
C ASP A 313 -7.33 21.45 -9.29
N TYR A 314 -7.41 21.38 -10.62
CA TYR A 314 -6.64 20.41 -11.40
C TYR A 314 -5.13 20.60 -11.25
N ASN A 315 -4.65 21.80 -10.91
CA ASN A 315 -3.21 22.02 -10.69
C ASN A 315 -2.68 21.23 -9.50
N MET A 316 -3.52 20.64 -8.65
CA MET A 316 -3.05 19.75 -7.60
C MET A 316 -2.69 18.34 -8.10
N ILE A 317 -2.97 18.00 -9.36
CA ILE A 317 -2.87 16.61 -9.84
C ILE A 317 -1.63 16.41 -10.72
N GLU A 318 -0.86 15.35 -10.43
CA GLU A 318 0.21 14.83 -11.28
C GLU A 318 -0.18 13.41 -11.73
N ALA A 319 -0.20 13.20 -13.05
CA ALA A 319 -0.67 11.95 -13.63
C ALA A 319 0.41 11.30 -14.50
N TYR A 320 0.51 9.98 -14.41
CA TYR A 320 1.45 9.18 -15.19
C TYR A 320 0.74 7.99 -15.82
N LEU A 321 1.06 7.72 -17.08
CA LEU A 321 0.81 6.42 -17.72
C LEU A 321 2.16 5.73 -17.87
N VAL A 322 2.34 4.58 -17.22
CA VAL A 322 3.56 3.78 -17.29
C VAL A 322 3.30 2.57 -18.18
N ALA A 323 4.08 2.41 -19.24
CA ALA A 323 3.91 1.30 -20.17
C ALA A 323 5.24 0.74 -20.65
N TYR A 324 5.24 -0.44 -21.29
CA TYR A 324 6.46 -0.97 -21.90
C TYR A 324 6.92 -0.10 -23.07
N ASP A 325 5.95 0.38 -23.87
CA ASP A 325 6.21 1.29 -24.99
C ASP A 325 4.96 2.12 -25.31
N PHE A 326 5.13 3.14 -26.15
CA PHE A 326 4.06 4.02 -26.65
C PHE A 326 4.19 4.18 -28.16
N SER A 327 3.09 4.03 -28.88
CA SER A 327 3.06 4.36 -30.31
C SER A 327 2.96 5.87 -30.53
N GLU A 328 3.35 6.34 -31.72
CA GLU A 328 3.22 7.76 -32.07
C GLU A 328 1.77 8.25 -31.99
N GLU A 329 0.81 7.41 -32.34
CA GLU A 329 -0.62 7.75 -32.29
C GLU A 329 -1.07 8.00 -30.84
N VAL A 330 -0.61 7.20 -29.88
CA VAL A 330 -0.95 7.39 -28.46
C VAL A 330 -0.33 8.67 -27.92
N ILE A 331 0.92 8.98 -28.31
CA ILE A 331 1.59 10.24 -27.94
C ILE A 331 0.83 11.44 -28.50
N LYS A 332 0.43 11.40 -29.78
CA LYS A 332 -0.39 12.44 -30.41
C LYS A 332 -1.74 12.59 -29.71
N LEU A 333 -2.42 11.48 -29.39
CA LEU A 333 -3.70 11.53 -28.68
C LEU A 333 -3.57 12.20 -27.32
N LYS A 334 -2.53 11.89 -26.55
CA LYS A 334 -2.26 12.53 -25.25
C LYS A 334 -2.21 14.05 -25.37
N GLU A 335 -1.57 14.59 -26.40
CA GLU A 335 -1.52 16.05 -26.64
C GLU A 335 -2.90 16.66 -26.98
N GLU A 336 -3.82 15.87 -27.52
CA GLU A 336 -5.17 16.31 -27.87
C GLU A 336 -6.14 16.23 -26.68
N VAL A 337 -6.12 15.13 -25.92
CA VAL A 337 -7.19 14.82 -24.94
C VAL A 337 -6.79 15.02 -23.48
N ALA A 338 -5.49 15.03 -23.15
CA ALA A 338 -5.01 15.13 -21.78
C ALA A 338 -4.93 16.60 -21.30
N LYS A 339 -6.01 17.35 -21.54
CA LYS A 339 -6.15 18.77 -21.19
C LYS A 339 -7.44 19.04 -20.44
N ARG A 340 -7.39 19.91 -19.42
CA ARG A 340 -8.56 20.37 -18.66
C ARG A 340 -8.48 21.87 -18.45
N ASN A 341 -9.49 22.58 -18.95
CA ASN A 341 -9.67 24.00 -18.66
C ASN A 341 -10.48 24.15 -17.37
N PHE A 342 -10.00 24.98 -16.45
CA PHE A 342 -10.66 25.21 -15.18
C PHE A 342 -10.39 26.62 -14.65
N VAL A 343 -11.11 26.98 -13.60
CA VAL A 343 -11.07 28.30 -13.01
C VAL A 343 -10.55 28.21 -11.58
N LYS A 344 -9.64 29.13 -11.21
CA LYS A 344 -9.09 29.23 -9.86
C LYS A 344 -9.25 30.63 -9.30
N GLY A 345 -9.59 30.70 -8.01
CA GLY A 345 -9.81 31.95 -7.28
C GLY A 345 -11.17 32.57 -7.57
N SER A 346 -11.68 33.35 -6.60
CA SER A 346 -12.97 34.03 -6.74
C SER A 346 -12.82 35.51 -7.12
N ARG A 347 -11.76 36.18 -6.64
CA ARG A 347 -11.48 37.62 -6.87
C ARG A 347 -9.97 37.89 -6.74
N PRO A 348 -9.19 37.95 -7.85
CA PRO A 348 -9.60 37.78 -9.24
C PRO A 348 -9.82 36.31 -9.60
N VAL A 349 -10.71 36.09 -10.56
CA VAL A 349 -10.91 34.79 -11.21
C VAL A 349 -9.79 34.60 -12.25
N GLN A 350 -9.12 33.45 -12.23
CA GLN A 350 -8.08 33.09 -13.21
C GLN A 350 -8.52 31.86 -14.01
N SER A 351 -8.48 31.96 -15.33
CA SER A 351 -8.66 30.80 -16.23
C SER A 351 -7.31 30.10 -16.41
N LEU A 352 -7.27 28.80 -16.18
CA LEU A 352 -6.07 27.98 -16.23
C LEU A 352 -6.33 26.72 -17.06
N GLU A 353 -5.27 26.13 -17.60
CA GLU A 353 -5.28 24.84 -18.28
C GLU A 353 -4.34 23.87 -17.54
N TRP A 354 -4.81 22.66 -17.32
CA TRP A 354 -4.00 21.54 -16.85
C TRP A 354 -3.66 20.61 -18.03
N SER A 355 -2.42 20.17 -18.11
CA SER A 355 -1.91 19.25 -19.13
C SER A 355 -0.84 18.28 -18.59
N ASN A 356 -0.83 18.04 -17.28
CA ASN A 356 0.25 17.35 -16.57
C ASN A 356 0.08 15.81 -16.55
N LEU A 357 -0.26 15.23 -17.70
CA LEU A 357 -0.13 13.79 -17.94
C LEU A 357 1.25 13.51 -18.55
N LYS A 358 2.03 12.66 -17.89
CA LYS A 358 3.34 12.21 -18.38
C LYS A 358 3.27 10.76 -18.83
N LEU A 359 3.93 10.45 -19.95
CA LEU A 359 4.08 9.09 -20.45
C LEU A 359 5.47 8.58 -20.05
N VAL A 360 5.54 7.40 -19.44
CA VAL A 360 6.77 6.83 -18.90
C VAL A 360 6.96 5.42 -19.45
N LYS A 361 8.07 5.18 -20.15
CA LYS A 361 8.47 3.82 -20.53
C LYS A 361 9.16 3.15 -19.35
N TYR A 362 8.84 1.88 -19.12
CA TYR A 362 9.62 1.04 -18.22
C TYR A 362 10.42 -0.01 -19.01
N SER A 363 11.60 -0.35 -18.51
CA SER A 363 12.35 -1.55 -18.88
C SER A 363 12.73 -2.34 -17.64
N PHE A 364 12.95 -3.65 -17.78
CA PHE A 364 13.42 -4.48 -16.68
C PHE A 364 14.86 -4.93 -16.95
N HIS A 365 15.75 -4.70 -15.98
CA HIS A 365 17.15 -5.09 -16.05
C HIS A 365 17.36 -6.41 -15.25
N PRO A 366 17.46 -7.59 -15.90
CA PRO A 366 17.36 -8.87 -15.20
C PRO A 366 18.49 -9.13 -14.19
N GLU A 367 19.71 -8.67 -14.49
CA GLU A 367 20.87 -8.83 -13.59
C GLU A 367 20.75 -7.99 -12.33
N LEU A 368 20.24 -6.75 -12.46
CA LEU A 368 20.03 -5.84 -11.33
C LEU A 368 18.69 -6.10 -10.63
N ARG A 369 17.79 -6.84 -11.28
CA ARG A 369 16.40 -7.11 -10.85
C ARG A 369 15.55 -5.86 -10.65
N LYS A 370 15.89 -4.77 -11.32
CA LYS A 370 15.24 -3.47 -11.16
C LYS A 370 14.52 -3.02 -12.40
N LEU A 371 13.49 -2.20 -12.18
CA LEU A 371 12.88 -1.40 -13.22
C LEU A 371 13.70 -0.14 -13.46
N GLU A 372 13.81 0.24 -14.72
CA GLU A 372 14.32 1.54 -15.15
C GLU A 372 13.19 2.30 -15.84
N PHE A 373 13.18 3.62 -15.70
CA PHE A 373 12.11 4.47 -16.18
C PHE A 373 12.66 5.61 -17.04
N SER A 374 12.00 5.90 -18.16
CA SER A 374 12.32 7.05 -19.01
C SER A 374 11.06 7.79 -19.41
N LEU A 375 11.12 9.12 -19.36
CA LEU A 375 10.04 9.97 -19.87
C LEU A 375 9.99 9.89 -21.40
N VAL A 376 8.77 9.89 -21.93
CA VAL A 376 8.55 10.08 -23.36
C VAL A 376 8.27 11.56 -23.59
N ASP A 377 9.08 12.17 -24.45
CA ASP A 377 8.97 13.58 -24.85
C ASP A 377 7.73 13.86 -25.71
#